data_AF-A0A961K4H3-F1
#
_entry.id   AF-A0A961K4H3-F1
#
_cell.length_a   1.000
_cell.length_b   1.000
_cell.length_c   1.000
_cell.angle_alpha   90.00
_cell.angle_beta   90.00
_cell.angle_gamma   90.00
#
_symmetry.space_group_name_H-M   'P 1'
#
loop_
_entity.id
_entity.type
_entity.pdbx_description
1 polymer ?
#
loop_
_entity_poly.entity_id
_entity_poly.type
_entity_poly.pdbx_seq_one_letter_code
_entity_poly.pdbx_strand_id
1 'polypeptide(L)'
;MRRLLAPLLASCMVLCLIGVPTASAQDRTELPGEAGEAVEAVLAVIARAYAPDVTLEERRALPRAFDRAMASLAQAVKDLDIDVTKSEARGAGPRLALLALDHERDPKRLGVLIDRYWQGLVGSDNRRAQAPPVIDAHLAKEFRLAWEYALLRPAAPGSSPDHEQRAWSAITWYEDPASRVTARIAFEATTGRGTPASRDLARRQRLFLRIIGAVPSEAALRALADEIERAERQIAETGKPRRPVGFDPFAFCLELVVARYDSHRRPLWAAVLDRAPDTGTKTYRRLLEAARKAMGPQE
;
A
#
# COMPACT_ATOMS: atom_id res chain seq x y z
N MET A 1 -2.58 16.13 -67.23
CA MET A 1 -1.84 16.85 -66.18
C MET A 1 -1.99 16.12 -64.85
N ARG A 2 -0.86 15.66 -64.29
CA ARG A 2 -0.50 15.43 -62.86
C ARG A 2 -1.52 14.68 -61.96
N ARG A 3 -1.33 13.39 -61.66
CA ARG A 3 -0.45 12.73 -60.65
C ARG A 3 -0.91 12.87 -59.18
N LEU A 4 -1.29 11.72 -58.61
CA LEU A 4 -1.01 11.17 -57.26
C LEU A 4 -0.34 12.10 -56.21
N LEU A 5 -0.87 12.13 -54.97
CA LEU A 5 -0.16 11.84 -53.70
C LEU A 5 -0.98 12.18 -52.42
N ALA A 6 -1.04 11.20 -51.50
CA ALA A 6 -1.11 11.25 -50.03
C ALA A 6 -2.33 11.84 -49.26
N PRO A 7 -2.87 11.08 -48.27
CA PRO A 7 -3.38 11.64 -47.03
C PRO A 7 -2.30 11.51 -45.94
N LEU A 8 -1.67 12.63 -45.59
CA LEU A 8 -0.84 12.77 -44.39
C LEU A 8 -1.22 14.11 -43.75
N LEU A 9 -1.44 14.06 -42.43
CA LEU A 9 -1.46 15.19 -41.50
C LEU A 9 -2.74 16.05 -41.45
N ALA A 10 -3.66 15.64 -40.57
CA ALA A 10 -4.30 16.58 -39.64
C ALA A 10 -4.70 15.83 -38.35
N SER A 11 -3.68 15.33 -37.65
CA SER A 11 -3.76 15.08 -36.21
C SER A 11 -3.93 16.42 -35.51
N CYS A 12 -5.11 16.70 -34.96
CA CYS A 12 -5.32 17.71 -33.91
C CYS A 12 -6.74 17.61 -33.35
N MET A 13 -6.96 16.66 -32.43
CA MET A 13 -7.66 16.89 -31.16
C MET A 13 -7.70 15.56 -30.39
N VAL A 14 -6.60 15.34 -29.69
CA VAL A 14 -6.41 14.34 -28.63
C VAL A 14 -6.81 15.03 -27.32
N LEU A 15 -7.78 14.47 -26.58
CA LEU A 15 -7.84 14.32 -25.11
C LEU A 15 -9.27 14.08 -24.62
N CYS A 16 -9.80 12.89 -24.91
CA CYS A 16 -10.79 12.23 -24.07
C CYS A 16 -10.23 10.83 -23.73
N LEU A 17 -9.22 10.81 -22.88
CA LEU A 17 -8.51 9.66 -22.33
C LEU A 17 -8.09 10.14 -20.92
N ILE A 18 -8.31 9.48 -19.77
CA ILE A 18 -8.56 8.10 -19.36
C ILE A 18 -8.94 8.15 -17.86
N GLY A 19 -9.86 7.26 -17.42
CA GLY A 19 -9.77 6.54 -16.13
C GLY A 19 -10.07 7.31 -14.83
N VAL A 20 -10.59 6.72 -13.75
CA VAL A 20 -10.73 5.31 -13.36
C VAL A 20 -11.79 5.26 -12.23
N PRO A 21 -12.79 4.35 -12.23
CA PRO A 21 -13.42 3.98 -10.97
C PRO A 21 -12.42 3.12 -10.20
N THR A 22 -11.67 3.74 -9.29
CA THR A 22 -10.86 3.03 -8.30
C THR A 22 -11.69 2.79 -7.05
N ALA A 23 -11.40 1.69 -6.34
CA ALA A 23 -12.21 1.07 -5.30
C ALA A 23 -13.49 0.41 -5.84
N SER A 24 -13.71 -0.85 -5.47
CA SER A 24 -15.09 -1.29 -5.29
C SER A 24 -15.73 -0.27 -4.34
N ALA A 25 -16.75 0.44 -4.82
CA ALA A 25 -17.41 1.55 -4.13
C ALA A 25 -17.87 1.22 -2.69
N GLN A 26 -17.88 -0.06 -2.31
CA GLN A 26 -18.28 -0.56 -1.00
C GLN A 26 -17.25 -0.39 0.13
N ASP A 27 -15.96 -0.15 -0.15
CA ASP A 27 -14.90 -0.05 0.90
C ASP A 27 -14.47 1.40 1.22
N ARG A 28 -15.02 2.39 0.51
CA ARG A 28 -14.89 3.81 0.88
C ARG A 28 -15.95 4.08 1.96
N THR A 29 -15.60 3.95 3.24
CA THR A 29 -16.45 4.48 4.30
C THR A 29 -16.48 6.00 4.11
N GLU A 30 -17.55 6.50 3.49
CA GLU A 30 -17.69 7.89 3.04
C GLU A 30 -17.76 8.82 4.25
N LEU A 31 -16.66 9.52 4.53
CA LEU A 31 -16.72 10.69 5.39
C LEU A 31 -17.61 11.74 4.69
N PRO A 32 -18.54 12.38 5.41
CA PRO A 32 -19.50 13.27 4.79
C PRO A 32 -18.85 14.60 4.36
N GLY A 33 -19.45 15.23 3.34
CA GLY A 33 -19.13 16.61 2.94
C GLY A 33 -17.66 16.85 2.63
N GLU A 34 -17.12 17.95 3.13
CA GLU A 34 -15.74 18.41 2.89
C GLU A 34 -14.68 17.37 3.28
N ALA A 35 -14.93 16.54 4.30
CA ALA A 35 -14.00 15.49 4.70
C ALA A 35 -13.88 14.39 3.65
N GLY A 36 -14.97 14.04 2.97
CA GLY A 36 -14.94 13.11 1.84
C GLY A 36 -14.13 13.65 0.67
N GLU A 37 -14.33 14.92 0.32
CA GLU A 37 -13.56 15.59 -0.75
C GLU A 37 -12.06 15.66 -0.42
N ALA A 38 -11.72 15.95 0.84
CA ALA A 38 -10.34 15.98 1.30
C ALA A 38 -9.68 14.58 1.26
N VAL A 39 -10.42 13.51 1.56
CA VAL A 39 -9.94 12.13 1.39
C VAL A 39 -9.60 11.83 -0.08
N GLU A 40 -10.48 12.19 -1.01
CA GLU A 40 -10.24 11.98 -2.44
C GLU A 40 -9.03 12.80 -2.93
N ALA A 41 -8.84 14.02 -2.41
CA ALA A 41 -7.66 14.82 -2.72
C ALA A 41 -6.36 14.15 -2.26
N VAL A 42 -6.34 13.56 -1.06
CA VAL A 42 -5.19 12.78 -0.57
C VAL A 42 -4.93 11.59 -1.50
N LEU A 43 -5.95 10.78 -1.81
CA LEU A 43 -5.83 9.61 -2.67
C LEU A 43 -5.34 9.97 -4.08
N ALA A 44 -5.81 11.09 -4.64
CA ALA A 44 -5.39 11.59 -5.94
C ALA A 44 -3.89 11.94 -5.97
N VAL A 45 -3.36 12.54 -4.91
CA VAL A 45 -1.91 12.83 -4.80
C VAL A 45 -1.09 11.54 -4.75
N ILE A 46 -1.52 10.54 -3.97
CA ILE A 46 -0.83 9.24 -3.92
C ILE A 46 -0.85 8.59 -5.32
N ALA A 47 -2.01 8.53 -5.96
CA ALA A 47 -2.15 7.94 -7.30
C ALA A 47 -1.28 8.66 -8.34
N ARG A 48 -1.23 10.00 -8.33
CA ARG A 48 -0.40 10.79 -9.25
C ARG A 48 1.09 10.48 -9.08
N ALA A 49 1.55 10.23 -7.85
CA ALA A 49 2.96 9.92 -7.59
C ALA A 49 3.46 8.63 -8.25
N TYR A 50 2.54 7.73 -8.60
CA TYR A 50 2.84 6.45 -9.25
C TYR A 50 2.36 6.36 -10.70
N ALA A 51 1.86 7.48 -11.25
CA ALA A 51 1.49 7.55 -12.66
C ALA A 51 2.75 7.43 -13.57
N PRO A 52 2.64 6.72 -14.71
CA PRO A 52 3.79 6.45 -15.58
C PRO A 52 4.36 7.70 -16.25
N ASP A 53 3.56 8.75 -16.40
CA ASP A 53 3.85 10.00 -17.07
C ASP A 53 4.32 11.12 -16.12
N VAL A 54 4.46 10.85 -14.82
CA VAL A 54 4.81 11.88 -13.84
C VAL A 54 6.26 12.36 -14.02
N THR A 55 6.41 13.67 -14.23
CA THR A 55 7.69 14.32 -14.48
C THR A 55 8.53 14.46 -13.21
N LEU A 56 9.83 14.76 -13.35
CA LEU A 56 10.70 15.03 -12.21
C LEU A 56 10.26 16.28 -11.42
N GLU A 57 9.79 17.31 -12.11
CA GLU A 57 9.28 18.54 -11.49
C GLU A 57 8.04 18.25 -10.63
N GLU A 58 7.08 17.51 -11.18
CA GLU A 58 5.90 17.07 -10.43
C GLU A 58 6.29 16.21 -9.22
N ARG A 59 7.23 15.27 -9.38
CA ARG A 59 7.76 14.47 -8.25
C ARG A 59 8.35 15.30 -7.12
N ARG A 60 8.93 16.48 -7.41
CA ARG A 60 9.41 17.41 -6.36
C ARG A 60 8.27 18.08 -5.62
N ALA A 61 7.14 18.34 -6.28
CA ALA A 61 5.98 19.02 -5.70
C ALA A 61 5.05 18.07 -4.91
N LEU A 62 4.97 16.81 -5.31
CA LEU A 62 4.04 15.81 -4.76
C LEU A 62 4.14 15.60 -3.24
N PRO A 63 5.31 15.53 -2.59
CA PRO A 63 5.38 15.36 -1.14
C PRO A 63 4.75 16.54 -0.39
N ARG A 64 4.97 17.77 -0.86
CA ARG A 64 4.34 18.96 -0.27
C ARG A 64 2.84 19.03 -0.56
N ALA A 65 2.42 18.58 -1.74
CA ALA A 65 1.00 18.48 -2.07
C ALA A 65 0.29 17.47 -1.17
N PHE A 66 0.94 16.34 -0.85
CA PHE A 66 0.44 15.34 0.08
C PHE A 66 0.31 15.92 1.50
N ASP A 67 1.37 16.57 2.01
CA ASP A 67 1.35 17.18 3.34
C ASP A 67 0.24 18.25 3.47
N ARG A 68 0.01 19.04 2.42
CA ARG A 68 -1.12 20.00 2.37
C ARG A 68 -2.48 19.31 2.35
N ALA A 69 -2.66 18.27 1.53
CA ALA A 69 -3.91 17.52 1.46
C ALA A 69 -4.25 16.86 2.80
N MET A 70 -3.23 16.32 3.51
CA MET A 70 -3.39 15.77 4.85
C MET A 70 -3.77 16.85 5.88
N ALA A 71 -3.17 18.05 5.80
CA ALA A 71 -3.56 19.17 6.68
C ALA A 71 -5.00 19.64 6.43
N SER A 72 -5.42 19.73 5.16
CA SER A 72 -6.81 20.03 4.81
C SER A 72 -7.78 18.96 5.32
N LEU A 73 -7.41 17.68 5.22
CA LEU A 73 -8.20 16.59 5.78
C LEU A 73 -8.33 16.71 7.29
N ALA A 74 -7.22 16.96 8.01
CA ALA A 74 -7.23 17.13 9.46
C ALA A 74 -8.21 18.24 9.90
N GLN A 75 -8.17 19.38 9.20
CA GLN A 75 -9.07 20.50 9.45
C GLN A 75 -10.54 20.15 9.16
N ALA A 76 -10.82 19.41 8.08
CA ALA A 76 -12.17 19.01 7.70
C ALA A 76 -12.79 17.96 8.65
N VAL A 77 -11.97 17.18 9.35
CA VAL A 77 -12.44 16.16 10.32
C VAL A 77 -12.39 16.60 11.77
N LYS A 78 -11.82 17.78 12.06
CA LYS A 78 -11.57 18.27 13.43
C LYS A 78 -12.83 18.35 14.30
N ASP A 79 -13.94 18.76 13.70
CA ASP A 79 -15.22 18.94 14.37
C ASP A 79 -16.18 17.77 14.16
N LEU A 80 -15.75 16.73 13.45
CA LEU A 80 -16.53 15.51 13.31
C LEU A 80 -16.34 14.64 14.55
N ASP A 81 -17.45 14.21 15.16
CA ASP A 81 -17.44 13.22 16.24
C ASP A 81 -17.20 11.81 15.67
N ILE A 82 -16.07 11.65 14.99
CA ILE A 82 -15.61 10.36 14.50
C ILE A 82 -14.86 9.71 15.65
N ASP A 83 -15.34 8.56 16.12
CA ASP A 83 -14.53 7.68 16.94
C ASP A 83 -13.44 7.06 16.05
N VAL A 84 -12.37 7.84 15.86
CA VAL A 84 -11.28 7.56 14.94
C VAL A 84 -10.57 6.27 15.35
N THR A 85 -10.48 6.01 16.66
CA THR A 85 -9.91 4.78 17.23
C THR A 85 -10.72 3.54 16.91
N LYS A 86 -12.06 3.59 16.91
CA LYS A 86 -12.90 2.44 16.55
C LYS A 86 -13.00 2.21 15.04
N SER A 87 -12.61 3.19 14.24
CA SER A 87 -12.84 3.20 12.79
C SER A 87 -11.58 2.98 11.97
N GLU A 88 -10.40 2.91 12.59
CA GLU A 88 -9.12 2.79 11.88
C GLU A 88 -9.00 1.55 10.97
N ALA A 89 -9.79 0.51 11.25
CA ALA A 89 -9.85 -0.72 10.46
C ALA A 89 -10.96 -0.74 9.39
N ARG A 90 -11.81 0.29 9.29
CA ARG A 90 -13.08 0.25 8.52
C ARG A 90 -12.99 0.74 7.08
N GLY A 91 -11.86 1.32 6.66
CA GLY A 91 -11.68 1.77 5.27
C GLY A 91 -10.71 2.94 5.13
N ALA A 92 -10.54 3.40 3.89
CA ALA A 92 -9.55 4.43 3.56
C ALA A 92 -9.83 5.77 4.23
N GLY A 93 -11.09 6.23 4.24
CA GLY A 93 -11.46 7.54 4.79
C GLY A 93 -11.11 7.70 6.28
N PRO A 94 -11.69 6.88 7.18
CA PRO A 94 -11.37 6.94 8.61
C PRO A 94 -9.87 6.74 8.90
N ARG A 95 -9.19 5.92 8.08
CA ARG A 95 -7.76 5.68 8.24
C ARG A 95 -6.93 6.92 7.89
N LEU A 96 -7.21 7.56 6.77
CA LEU A 96 -6.53 8.80 6.38
C LEU A 96 -6.83 9.94 7.35
N ALA A 97 -8.06 10.03 7.86
CA ALA A 97 -8.43 10.99 8.89
C ALA A 97 -7.61 10.79 10.18
N LEU A 98 -7.40 9.54 10.62
CA LEU A 98 -6.54 9.25 11.79
C LEU A 98 -5.10 9.72 11.58
N LEU A 99 -4.53 9.41 10.41
CA LEU A 99 -3.16 9.80 10.07
C LEU A 99 -3.02 11.33 9.98
N ALA A 100 -4.05 12.02 9.47
CA ALA A 100 -4.09 13.47 9.38
C ALA A 100 -4.13 14.12 10.77
N LEU A 101 -5.00 13.65 11.66
CA LEU A 101 -5.11 14.15 13.04
C LEU A 101 -3.85 13.86 13.87
N ASP A 102 -3.25 12.68 13.72
CA ASP A 102 -2.00 12.36 14.41
C ASP A 102 -0.84 13.26 13.93
N HIS A 103 -0.78 13.50 12.61
CA HIS A 103 0.22 14.39 12.03
C HIS A 103 0.07 15.84 12.51
N GLU A 104 -1.16 16.36 12.61
CA GLU A 104 -1.43 17.71 13.15
C GLU A 104 -1.07 17.80 14.64
N ARG A 105 -1.39 16.75 15.42
CA ARG A 105 -1.16 16.74 16.87
C ARG A 105 0.32 16.62 17.25
N ASP A 106 1.09 15.80 16.53
CA ASP A 106 2.49 15.54 16.85
C ASP A 106 3.38 15.48 15.59
N PRO A 107 3.60 16.62 14.92
CA PRO A 107 4.43 16.67 13.71
C PRO A 107 5.89 16.31 13.97
N LYS A 108 6.36 16.40 15.23
CA LYS A 108 7.76 16.12 15.60
C LYS A 108 8.13 14.65 15.41
N ARG A 109 7.23 13.71 15.75
CA ARG A 109 7.51 12.27 15.54
C ARG A 109 7.80 11.96 14.09
N LEU A 110 6.96 12.46 13.19
CA LEU A 110 7.18 12.29 11.76
C LEU A 110 8.48 12.98 11.32
N GLY A 111 8.73 14.21 11.77
CA GLY A 111 9.98 14.93 11.47
C GLY A 111 11.22 14.13 11.83
N VAL A 112 11.28 13.54 13.02
CA VAL A 112 12.39 12.68 13.46
C VAL A 112 12.60 11.49 12.51
N LEU A 113 11.52 10.83 12.10
CA LEU A 113 11.64 9.72 11.17
C LEU A 113 12.10 10.20 9.79
N ILE A 114 11.56 11.31 9.28
CA ILE A 114 11.93 11.91 7.99
C ILE A 114 13.41 12.29 7.96
N ASP A 115 13.86 13.06 8.94
CA ASP A 115 15.23 13.57 8.97
C ASP A 115 16.25 12.44 9.10
N ARG A 116 15.90 11.37 9.82
CA ARG A 116 16.82 10.25 10.08
C ARG A 116 16.78 9.16 9.01
N TYR A 117 15.62 8.87 8.43
CA TYR A 117 15.43 7.70 7.57
C TYR A 117 15.05 8.01 6.13
N TRP A 118 14.51 9.20 5.85
CA TRP A 118 14.15 9.63 4.49
C TRP A 118 15.17 10.55 3.87
N GLN A 119 15.58 11.59 4.59
CA GLN A 119 16.59 12.51 4.10
C GLN A 119 17.94 11.78 4.12
N GLY A 120 18.48 11.51 2.94
CA GLY A 120 19.82 10.92 2.82
C GLY A 120 20.78 11.79 3.61
N LEU A 121 21.58 11.19 4.49
CA LEU A 121 22.55 11.89 5.32
C LEU A 121 23.31 12.87 4.41
N VAL A 122 23.12 14.17 4.66
CA VAL A 122 23.76 15.24 3.91
C VAL A 122 25.25 15.19 4.25
N GLY A 123 26.00 14.45 3.45
CA GLY A 123 27.45 14.43 3.40
C GLY A 123 27.84 14.43 1.93
N SER A 124 28.58 15.45 1.51
CA SER A 124 28.78 15.93 0.14
C SER A 124 29.57 15.03 -0.80
N ASP A 125 29.59 13.71 -0.60
CA ASP A 125 30.28 12.79 -1.51
C ASP A 125 29.33 11.71 -2.04
N ASN A 126 29.33 11.61 -3.37
CA ASN A 126 28.49 10.79 -4.27
C ASN A 126 28.52 9.26 -4.02
N ARG A 127 28.25 8.80 -2.81
CA ARG A 127 27.88 7.41 -2.52
C ARG A 127 26.58 7.46 -1.75
N ARG A 128 25.51 6.91 -2.34
CA ARG A 128 24.19 6.68 -1.73
C ARG A 128 24.30 6.60 -0.21
N ALA A 129 24.06 7.73 0.47
CA ALA A 129 24.09 7.76 1.92
C ALA A 129 22.99 6.82 2.40
N GLN A 130 23.38 5.67 2.94
CA GLN A 130 22.41 4.73 3.48
C GLN A 130 21.85 5.35 4.76
N ALA A 131 20.53 5.33 4.89
CA ALA A 131 19.90 5.70 6.14
C ALA A 131 20.43 4.77 7.26
N PRO A 132 20.66 5.27 8.48
CA PRO A 132 21.03 4.44 9.62
C PRO A 132 19.97 3.33 9.85
N PRO A 133 20.33 2.22 10.50
CA PRO A 133 19.36 1.22 10.94
C PRO A 133 18.21 1.83 11.74
N VAL A 134 17.01 1.27 11.63
CA VAL A 134 15.89 1.68 12.47
C VAL A 134 16.22 1.26 13.91
N ILE A 135 16.13 2.21 14.84
CA ILE A 135 16.44 1.96 16.26
C ILE A 135 15.18 1.56 17.01
N ASP A 136 15.33 0.80 18.09
CA ASP A 136 14.21 0.22 18.85
C ASP A 136 13.21 1.27 19.36
N ALA A 137 13.69 2.45 19.77
CA ALA A 137 12.83 3.54 20.20
C ALA A 137 11.84 3.99 19.10
N HIS A 138 12.25 3.95 17.84
CA HIS A 138 11.40 4.28 16.69
C HIS A 138 10.59 3.08 16.19
N LEU A 139 10.73 1.91 16.83
CA LEU A 139 9.88 0.74 16.67
C LEU A 139 8.88 0.60 17.83
N ALA A 140 8.72 1.64 18.66
CA ALA A 140 7.69 1.69 19.69
C ALA A 140 6.32 2.02 19.07
N LYS A 141 5.23 1.45 19.63
CA LYS A 141 3.87 1.57 19.08
C LYS A 141 3.42 3.02 18.88
N GLU A 142 3.95 3.96 19.65
CA GLU A 142 3.70 5.39 19.51
C GLU A 142 4.15 6.00 18.17
N PHE A 143 5.05 5.33 17.44
CA PHE A 143 5.49 5.70 16.09
C PHE A 143 4.73 4.97 14.98
N ARG A 144 3.79 4.06 15.29
CA ARG A 144 3.03 3.28 14.30
C ARG A 144 2.40 4.18 13.22
N LEU A 145 1.64 5.18 13.65
CA LEU A 145 0.94 6.10 12.74
C LEU A 145 1.92 6.97 11.92
N ALA A 146 3.05 7.37 12.51
CA ALA A 146 4.09 8.09 11.79
C ALA A 146 4.72 7.24 10.67
N TRP A 147 4.97 5.94 10.91
CA TRP A 147 5.46 5.03 9.87
C TRP A 147 4.43 4.78 8.77
N GLU A 148 3.16 4.69 9.12
CA GLU A 148 2.06 4.51 8.18
C GLU A 148 1.81 5.75 7.31
N TYR A 149 1.83 6.94 7.91
CA TYR A 149 1.80 8.21 7.18
C TYR A 149 2.93 8.22 6.14
N ALA A 150 4.12 7.85 6.59
CA ALA A 150 5.30 7.93 5.77
C ALA A 150 5.40 6.80 4.72
N LEU A 151 4.66 5.70 4.89
CA LEU A 151 4.42 4.71 3.83
C LEU A 151 3.57 5.30 2.69
N LEU A 152 2.58 6.13 2.99
CA LEU A 152 1.68 6.73 2.00
C LEU A 152 2.28 7.96 1.31
N ARG A 153 3.16 8.68 2.01
CA ARG A 153 3.75 9.92 1.52
C ARG A 153 4.67 9.67 0.31
N PRO A 154 4.46 10.36 -0.83
CA PRO A 154 5.36 10.29 -1.97
C PRO A 154 6.80 10.66 -1.61
N ALA A 155 7.76 9.90 -2.14
CA ALA A 155 9.18 10.15 -1.92
C ALA A 155 9.66 11.39 -2.71
N ALA A 156 10.37 12.30 -2.04
CA ALA A 156 11.05 13.40 -2.72
C ALA A 156 12.27 12.88 -3.50
N PRO A 157 12.64 13.50 -4.64
CA PRO A 157 13.91 13.20 -5.29
C PRO A 157 15.09 13.36 -4.33
N GLY A 158 16.01 12.39 -4.31
CA GLY A 158 17.13 12.36 -3.37
C GLY A 158 16.82 11.73 -2.01
N SER A 159 15.58 11.28 -1.76
CA SER A 159 15.27 10.47 -0.57
C SER A 159 16.04 9.15 -0.57
N SER A 160 16.22 8.55 0.60
CA SER A 160 16.81 7.22 0.74
C SER A 160 16.10 6.20 -0.16
N PRO A 161 16.85 5.35 -0.91
CA PRO A 161 16.26 4.33 -1.76
C PRO A 161 15.48 3.27 -0.97
N ASP A 162 15.71 3.16 0.34
CA ASP A 162 15.14 2.11 1.19
C ASP A 162 13.97 2.59 2.07
N HIS A 163 13.59 3.87 2.01
CA HIS A 163 12.63 4.46 2.95
C HIS A 163 11.32 3.67 3.02
N GLU A 164 10.79 3.27 1.85
CA GLU A 164 9.52 2.56 1.77
C GLU A 164 9.65 1.17 2.39
N GLN A 165 10.71 0.43 2.05
CA GLN A 165 10.99 -0.88 2.64
C GLN A 165 11.12 -0.81 4.16
N ARG A 166 11.69 0.28 4.69
CA ARG A 166 11.80 0.52 6.14
C ARG A 166 10.44 0.77 6.78
N ALA A 167 9.61 1.60 6.17
CA ALA A 167 8.23 1.80 6.62
C ALA A 167 7.45 0.47 6.62
N TRP A 168 7.53 -0.30 5.54
CA TRP A 168 6.95 -1.65 5.46
C TRP A 168 7.44 -2.57 6.58
N SER A 169 8.74 -2.57 6.85
CA SER A 169 9.35 -3.43 7.88
C SER A 169 8.94 -3.01 9.29
N ALA A 170 8.94 -1.71 9.59
CA ALA A 170 8.48 -1.17 10.88
C ALA A 170 6.99 -1.50 11.11
N ILE A 171 6.16 -1.38 10.08
CA ILE A 171 4.74 -1.71 10.19
C ILE A 171 4.52 -3.22 10.40
N THR A 172 5.31 -4.07 9.74
CA THR A 172 5.30 -5.53 9.97
C THR A 172 5.68 -5.88 11.41
N TRP A 173 6.58 -5.11 12.02
CA TRP A 173 7.02 -5.30 13.41
C TRP A 173 5.95 -4.97 14.45
N TYR A 174 5.11 -3.95 14.19
CA TYR A 174 4.03 -3.59 15.12
C TYR A 174 2.93 -4.66 15.23
N GLU A 175 2.81 -5.53 14.22
CA GLU A 175 1.82 -6.60 14.17
C GLU A 175 0.39 -6.11 14.45
N ASP A 176 0.07 -4.92 13.96
CA ASP A 176 -1.23 -4.30 14.20
C ASP A 176 -2.19 -4.55 13.02
N PRO A 177 -3.35 -5.19 13.23
CA PRO A 177 -4.36 -5.37 12.17
C PRO A 177 -4.77 -4.06 11.50
N ALA A 178 -4.76 -2.96 12.26
CA ALA A 178 -4.90 -1.57 11.82
C ALA A 178 -4.17 -1.26 10.51
N SER A 179 -2.91 -1.66 10.50
CA SER A 179 -1.96 -1.26 9.48
C SER A 179 -2.19 -1.91 8.12
N ARG A 180 -3.00 -2.99 8.05
CA ARG A 180 -3.40 -3.62 6.79
C ARG A 180 -4.19 -2.66 5.91
N VAL A 181 -4.98 -1.77 6.50
CA VAL A 181 -5.75 -0.76 5.75
C VAL A 181 -4.81 0.23 5.07
N THR A 182 -3.84 0.79 5.80
CA THR A 182 -2.81 1.68 5.22
C THR A 182 -2.04 0.98 4.11
N ALA A 183 -1.62 -0.27 4.35
CA ALA A 183 -0.90 -1.08 3.38
C ALA A 183 -1.71 -1.30 2.10
N ARG A 184 -3.02 -1.54 2.23
CA ARG A 184 -3.94 -1.68 1.11
C ARG A 184 -4.07 -0.39 0.31
N ILE A 185 -4.23 0.76 0.97
CA ILE A 185 -4.26 2.08 0.30
C ILE A 185 -2.98 2.30 -0.52
N ALA A 186 -1.81 2.10 0.09
CA ALA A 186 -0.52 2.24 -0.57
C ALA A 186 -0.40 1.35 -1.81
N PHE A 187 -0.82 0.08 -1.66
CA PHE A 187 -0.74 -0.90 -2.72
C PHE A 187 -1.72 -0.62 -3.87
N GLU A 188 -2.97 -0.29 -3.57
CA GLU A 188 -3.99 0.06 -4.57
C GLU A 188 -3.57 1.30 -5.39
N ALA A 189 -3.03 2.33 -4.73
CA ALA A 189 -2.53 3.52 -5.41
C ALA A 189 -1.37 3.23 -6.39
N THR A 190 -0.59 2.17 -6.13
CA THR A 190 0.52 1.74 -6.99
C THR A 190 0.13 0.72 -8.06
N THR A 191 -1.08 0.13 -7.98
CA THR A 191 -1.52 -0.99 -8.83
C THR A 191 -2.71 -0.65 -9.75
N GLY A 192 -3.01 0.65 -9.92
CA GLY A 192 -4.12 1.14 -10.73
C GLY A 192 -4.17 0.59 -12.17
N ARG A 193 -5.35 0.71 -12.80
CA ARG A 193 -5.55 0.30 -14.21
C ARG A 193 -4.51 0.96 -15.11
N GLY A 194 -3.80 0.15 -15.89
CA GLY A 194 -2.78 0.62 -16.82
C GLY A 194 -1.35 0.58 -16.29
N THR A 195 -1.12 0.38 -14.98
CA THR A 195 0.25 0.20 -14.45
C THR A 195 0.90 -1.04 -15.08
N PRO A 196 2.04 -0.92 -15.77
CA PRO A 196 2.75 -2.06 -16.33
C PRO A 196 3.24 -3.00 -15.23
N ALA A 197 3.26 -4.30 -15.51
CA ALA A 197 3.93 -5.25 -14.63
C ALA A 197 5.43 -4.91 -14.57
N SER A 198 5.94 -4.67 -13.37
CA SER A 198 7.34 -4.30 -13.13
C SER A 198 7.91 -5.03 -11.92
N ARG A 199 9.24 -5.07 -11.80
CA ARG A 199 9.91 -5.60 -10.60
C ARG A 199 9.54 -4.82 -9.34
N ASP A 200 9.33 -3.51 -9.46
CA ASP A 200 8.92 -2.65 -8.35
C ASP A 200 7.50 -2.95 -7.89
N LEU A 201 6.59 -3.23 -8.84
CA LEU A 201 5.23 -3.67 -8.53
C LEU A 201 5.24 -5.00 -7.76
N ALA A 202 6.05 -5.97 -8.21
CA ALA A 202 6.25 -7.24 -7.51
C ALA A 202 6.71 -7.05 -6.07
N ARG A 203 7.72 -6.17 -5.90
CA ARG A 203 8.33 -5.88 -4.60
C ARG A 203 7.29 -5.27 -3.66
N ARG A 204 6.50 -4.29 -4.14
CA ARG A 204 5.41 -3.68 -3.39
C ARG A 204 4.34 -4.70 -3.00
N GLN A 205 3.93 -5.57 -3.93
CA GLN A 205 2.96 -6.63 -3.66
C GLN A 205 3.46 -7.61 -2.58
N ARG A 206 4.74 -8.01 -2.62
CA ARG A 206 5.35 -8.83 -1.56
C ARG A 206 5.31 -8.12 -0.20
N LEU A 207 5.66 -6.84 -0.17
CA LEU A 207 5.66 -6.05 1.07
C LEU A 207 4.24 -5.89 1.64
N PHE A 208 3.26 -5.64 0.77
CA PHE A 208 1.83 -5.62 1.13
C PHE A 208 1.38 -6.95 1.76
N LEU A 209 1.65 -8.07 1.09
CA LEU A 209 1.28 -9.40 1.57
C LEU A 209 1.99 -9.75 2.88
N ARG A 210 3.23 -9.28 3.10
CA ARG A 210 3.94 -9.46 4.39
C ARG A 210 3.23 -8.77 5.54
N ILE A 211 2.67 -7.57 5.35
CA ILE A 211 1.89 -6.90 6.41
C ILE A 211 0.63 -7.68 6.73
N ILE A 212 -0.09 -8.17 5.72
CA ILE A 212 -1.27 -9.01 5.96
C ILE A 212 -0.86 -10.27 6.73
N GLY A 213 0.23 -10.90 6.30
CA GLY A 213 0.78 -12.11 6.89
C GLY A 213 1.37 -11.94 8.29
N ALA A 214 1.61 -10.70 8.72
CA ALA A 214 2.29 -10.39 9.97
C ALA A 214 1.44 -10.68 11.21
N VAL A 215 0.12 -10.68 11.04
CA VAL A 215 -0.83 -10.83 12.15
C VAL A 215 -1.78 -11.99 11.83
N PRO A 216 -1.38 -13.22 12.17
CA PRO A 216 -2.15 -14.43 11.88
C PRO A 216 -3.58 -14.30 12.40
N SER A 217 -4.55 -14.37 11.49
CA SER A 217 -5.98 -14.27 11.79
C SER A 217 -6.79 -14.80 10.60
N GLU A 218 -8.04 -15.19 10.83
CA GLU A 218 -8.94 -15.57 9.73
C GLU A 218 -9.12 -14.41 8.74
N ALA A 219 -9.24 -13.18 9.24
CA ALA A 219 -9.31 -11.98 8.41
C ALA A 219 -8.05 -11.80 7.54
N ALA A 220 -6.86 -12.12 8.06
CA ALA A 220 -5.64 -12.10 7.27
C ALA A 220 -5.65 -13.19 6.19
N LEU A 221 -6.09 -14.41 6.54
CA LEU A 221 -6.19 -15.51 5.57
C LEU A 221 -7.15 -15.18 4.42
N ARG A 222 -8.31 -14.59 4.72
CA ARG A 222 -9.27 -14.11 3.73
C ARG A 222 -8.66 -13.00 2.85
N ALA A 223 -8.01 -12.00 3.45
CA ALA A 223 -7.36 -10.93 2.70
C ALA A 223 -6.23 -11.44 1.77
N LEU A 224 -5.44 -12.44 2.20
CA LEU A 224 -4.44 -13.08 1.32
C LEU A 224 -5.13 -13.78 0.13
N ALA A 225 -6.22 -14.50 0.38
CA ALA A 225 -6.98 -15.18 -0.67
C ALA A 225 -7.60 -14.20 -1.68
N ASP A 226 -8.16 -13.08 -1.20
CA ASP A 226 -8.73 -12.04 -2.04
C ASP A 226 -7.69 -11.40 -2.95
N GLU A 227 -6.46 -11.20 -2.46
CA GLU A 227 -5.36 -10.67 -3.26
C GLU A 227 -4.86 -11.66 -4.32
N ILE A 228 -4.82 -12.96 -4.00
CA ILE A 228 -4.53 -14.00 -5.00
C ILE A 228 -5.58 -13.94 -6.12
N GLU A 229 -6.86 -13.89 -5.77
CA GLU A 229 -7.95 -13.82 -6.74
C GLU A 229 -7.91 -12.53 -7.58
N ARG A 230 -7.56 -11.40 -6.96
CA ARG A 230 -7.33 -10.14 -7.67
C ARG A 230 -6.21 -10.27 -8.70
N ALA A 231 -5.09 -10.87 -8.33
CA ALA A 231 -3.96 -11.08 -9.23
C ALA A 231 -4.30 -12.07 -10.37
N GLU A 232 -5.00 -13.17 -10.07
CA GLU A 232 -5.46 -14.14 -11.07
C GLU A 232 -6.43 -13.51 -12.08
N ARG A 233 -7.40 -12.72 -11.62
CA ARG A 233 -8.33 -11.97 -12.50
C ARG A 233 -7.59 -11.00 -13.42
N GLN A 234 -6.62 -10.25 -12.88
CA GLN A 234 -5.83 -9.31 -13.70
C GLN A 234 -5.03 -10.03 -14.80
N ILE A 235 -4.52 -11.24 -14.53
CA ILE A 235 -3.83 -12.05 -15.53
C ILE A 235 -4.79 -12.49 -16.63
N ALA A 236 -5.99 -12.97 -16.26
CA ALA A 236 -7.01 -13.41 -17.22
C ALA A 236 -7.46 -12.27 -18.14
N GLU A 237 -7.71 -11.08 -17.58
CA GLU A 237 -8.16 -9.90 -18.34
C GLU A 237 -7.11 -9.35 -19.31
N THR A 238 -5.83 -9.43 -18.95
CA THR A 238 -4.76 -8.79 -19.73
C THR A 238 -4.10 -9.74 -20.75
N GLY A 239 -4.44 -11.04 -20.74
CA GLY A 239 -3.96 -12.07 -21.68
C GLY A 239 -2.44 -12.31 -21.66
N LYS A 240 -1.70 -11.56 -20.86
CA LYS A 240 -0.27 -11.67 -20.65
C LYS A 240 -0.08 -12.16 -19.22
N PRO A 241 0.77 -13.17 -18.96
CA PRO A 241 1.18 -13.47 -17.60
C PRO A 241 1.91 -12.25 -17.05
N ARG A 242 1.17 -11.34 -16.43
CA ARG A 242 1.67 -10.28 -15.57
C ARG A 242 2.11 -10.87 -14.23
N ARG A 243 2.60 -12.12 -14.22
CA ARG A 243 3.47 -12.55 -13.14
C ARG A 243 4.61 -11.56 -13.19
N PRO A 244 4.78 -10.70 -12.19
CA PRO A 244 6.00 -9.92 -12.14
C PRO A 244 7.13 -10.93 -12.23
N VAL A 245 8.14 -10.69 -13.08
CA VAL A 245 9.27 -11.60 -13.33
C VAL A 245 9.64 -12.39 -12.05
N GLY A 246 9.25 -13.67 -11.97
CA GLY A 246 9.54 -14.54 -10.82
C GLY A 246 8.67 -14.38 -9.55
N PHE A 247 7.43 -13.90 -9.62
CA PHE A 247 6.52 -13.83 -8.47
C PHE A 247 5.18 -14.56 -8.72
N ASP A 248 4.87 -15.50 -7.83
CA ASP A 248 3.61 -16.23 -7.75
C ASP A 248 2.90 -15.85 -6.43
N PRO A 249 1.80 -15.05 -6.49
CA PRO A 249 1.08 -14.63 -5.30
C PRO A 249 0.56 -15.80 -4.45
N PHE A 250 0.13 -16.89 -5.08
CA PHE A 250 -0.39 -18.05 -4.35
C PHE A 250 0.72 -18.73 -3.56
N ALA A 251 1.84 -19.02 -4.22
CA ALA A 251 2.99 -19.65 -3.57
C ALA A 251 3.53 -18.78 -2.43
N PHE A 252 3.63 -17.47 -2.63
CA PHE A 252 4.12 -16.56 -1.60
C PHE A 252 3.17 -16.45 -0.40
N CYS A 253 1.85 -16.36 -0.63
CA CYS A 253 0.88 -16.37 0.46
C CYS A 253 0.92 -17.69 1.25
N LEU A 254 1.07 -18.83 0.56
CA LEU A 254 1.25 -20.12 1.21
C LEU A 254 2.49 -20.12 2.10
N GLU A 255 3.63 -19.61 1.62
CA GLU A 255 4.86 -19.49 2.41
C GLU A 255 4.72 -18.59 3.63
N LEU A 256 3.95 -17.51 3.54
CA LEU A 256 3.62 -16.65 4.69
C LEU A 256 2.79 -17.41 5.72
N VAL A 257 1.73 -18.10 5.29
CA VAL A 257 0.82 -18.83 6.18
C VAL A 257 1.52 -19.99 6.86
N VAL A 258 2.34 -20.78 6.15
CA VAL A 258 3.12 -21.88 6.76
C VAL A 258 4.33 -21.38 7.56
N ALA A 259 4.44 -20.05 7.72
CA ALA A 259 5.47 -19.36 8.49
C ALA A 259 6.90 -19.71 8.05
N ARG A 260 7.12 -19.87 6.73
CA ARG A 260 8.45 -20.16 6.15
C ARG A 260 9.45 -19.04 6.44
N TYR A 261 8.98 -17.80 6.47
CA TYR A 261 9.80 -16.61 6.69
C TYR A 261 9.92 -16.21 8.17
N ASP A 262 8.92 -16.57 8.99
CA ASP A 262 8.78 -16.11 10.36
C ASP A 262 8.36 -17.28 11.27
N SER A 263 9.29 -18.20 11.56
CA SER A 263 8.98 -19.47 12.24
C SER A 263 8.25 -19.32 13.58
N HIS A 264 8.49 -18.24 14.31
CA HIS A 264 7.79 -17.92 15.57
C HIS A 264 6.27 -17.73 15.39
N ARG A 265 5.80 -17.43 14.17
CA ARG A 265 4.37 -17.27 13.85
C ARG A 265 3.69 -18.59 13.47
N ARG A 266 4.46 -19.68 13.30
CA ARG A 266 3.92 -20.99 12.90
C ARG A 266 2.80 -21.48 13.83
N PRO A 267 2.93 -21.43 15.18
CA PRO A 267 1.86 -21.88 16.07
C PRO A 267 0.60 -21.02 15.98
N LEU A 268 0.76 -19.71 15.73
CA LEU A 268 -0.38 -18.80 15.58
C LEU A 268 -1.16 -19.07 14.29
N TRP A 269 -0.44 -19.26 13.17
CA TRP A 269 -1.07 -19.62 11.92
C TRP A 269 -1.73 -20.99 11.96
N ALA A 270 -1.09 -21.97 12.59
CA ALA A 270 -1.68 -23.26 12.85
C ALA A 270 -3.04 -23.16 13.58
N ALA A 271 -3.07 -22.43 14.70
CA ALA A 271 -4.30 -22.20 15.45
C ALA A 271 -5.40 -21.51 14.63
N VAL A 272 -5.02 -20.63 13.69
CA VAL A 272 -5.94 -20.02 12.73
C VAL A 272 -6.47 -21.07 11.75
N LEU A 273 -5.60 -21.89 11.16
CA LEU A 273 -6.00 -22.92 10.19
C LEU A 273 -6.92 -23.98 10.79
N ASP A 274 -6.73 -24.35 12.06
CA ASP A 274 -7.56 -25.34 12.75
C ASP A 274 -9.00 -24.85 12.96
N ARG A 275 -9.17 -23.54 13.20
CA ARG A 275 -10.47 -22.93 13.48
C ARG A 275 -11.13 -22.31 12.25
N ALA A 276 -10.35 -22.03 11.22
CA ALA A 276 -10.82 -21.39 10.00
C ALA A 276 -11.91 -22.24 9.33
N PRO A 277 -13.11 -21.68 9.08
CA PRO A 277 -14.18 -22.43 8.46
C PRO A 277 -13.82 -22.70 6.99
N ASP A 278 -14.27 -23.84 6.46
CA ASP A 278 -14.14 -24.20 5.04
C ASP A 278 -15.13 -23.44 4.13
N THR A 279 -15.67 -22.31 4.62
CA THR A 279 -16.63 -21.48 3.91
C THR A 279 -15.95 -20.20 3.38
N GLY A 280 -15.87 -20.10 2.05
CA GLY A 280 -15.26 -18.97 1.39
C GLY A 280 -15.13 -19.16 -0.12
N THR A 281 -14.40 -18.25 -0.77
CA THR A 281 -14.12 -18.33 -2.21
C THR A 281 -13.34 -19.61 -2.55
N LYS A 282 -13.33 -19.99 -3.83
CA LYS A 282 -12.54 -21.14 -4.30
C LYS A 282 -11.06 -20.95 -3.95
N THR A 283 -10.54 -19.73 -4.08
CA THR A 283 -9.15 -19.37 -3.78
C THR A 283 -8.84 -19.49 -2.29
N TYR A 284 -9.75 -19.03 -1.42
CA TYR A 284 -9.62 -19.19 0.02
C TYR A 284 -9.54 -20.66 0.44
N ARG A 285 -10.47 -21.50 -0.04
CA ARG A 285 -10.46 -22.94 0.27
C ARG A 285 -9.18 -23.63 -0.22
N ARG A 286 -8.74 -23.31 -1.44
CA ARG A 286 -7.47 -23.82 -2.00
C ARG A 286 -6.26 -23.43 -1.16
N LEU A 287 -6.19 -22.18 -0.68
CA LEU A 287 -5.10 -21.72 0.20
C LEU A 287 -5.15 -22.43 1.55
N LEU A 288 -6.35 -22.53 2.16
CA LEU A 288 -6.59 -23.19 3.44
C LEU A 288 -6.17 -24.68 3.41
N GLU A 289 -6.63 -25.43 2.41
CA GLU A 289 -6.28 -26.84 2.20
C GLU A 289 -4.78 -27.04 1.98
N ALA A 290 -4.16 -26.22 1.13
CA ALA A 290 -2.73 -26.29 0.87
C ALA A 290 -1.90 -25.97 2.12
N ALA A 291 -2.32 -24.98 2.90
CA ALA A 291 -1.66 -24.59 4.14
C ALA A 291 -1.76 -25.67 5.22
N ARG A 292 -2.96 -26.24 5.43
CA ARG A 292 -3.15 -27.38 6.37
C ARG A 292 -2.28 -28.56 5.99
N LYS A 293 -2.29 -28.94 4.70
CA LYS A 293 -1.44 -30.03 4.19
C LYS A 293 0.05 -29.76 4.41
N ALA A 294 0.50 -28.54 4.18
CA ALA A 294 1.91 -28.15 4.32
C ALA A 294 2.36 -27.98 5.78
N MET A 295 1.45 -27.68 6.71
CA MET A 295 1.77 -27.62 8.13
C MET A 295 1.89 -29.01 8.79
N GLY A 296 1.20 -30.01 8.24
CA GLY A 296 1.16 -31.35 8.82
C GLY A 296 0.26 -31.44 10.06
N PRO A 297 0.14 -32.64 10.66
CA PRO A 297 -0.58 -32.80 11.94
C PRO A 297 0.10 -31.97 13.04
N GLN A 298 -0.71 -31.26 13.83
CA GLN A 298 -0.29 -30.58 15.06
C GLN A 298 -0.07 -31.67 16.12
N GLU A 299 1.16 -31.86 16.61
CA GLU A 299 1.46 -32.70 17.78
C GLU A 299 1.27 -31.94 19.09
#